data_AF-A0A939LTA9-F1
#
_entry.id   AF-A0A939LTA9-F1
#
_cell.length_a   1.000
_cell.length_b   1.000
_cell.length_c   1.000
_cell.angle_alpha   90.00
_cell.angle_beta   90.00
_cell.angle_gamma   90.00
#
_symmetry.space_group_name_H-M   'P 1'
#
loop_
_entity.id
_entity.type
_entity.pdbx_description
1 polymer ?
#
loop_
_entity_poly.entity_id
_entity_poly.type
_entity_poly.pdbx_seq_one_letter_code
_entity_poly.pdbx_strand_id
1 'polypeptide(L)'
;MNRIVKVSRLHLNKWDTFVLVPVIILGIVMVVSIIIALAIQRSMGLEPSSPEYIEGARWNQSIMWALPGFLVYYGVQAVATTYPFGLALGATRRDFILGTFLANALQSAYVAALMLVLLGLEIVTGHWFFGVYVLDVNLVGAGNPFVLGAAAFVGTLFCLTVGGVFGAVWVRFGPKGPAVMGLAIGLALALALLIIAPRLGEIFAAMTGGILALGAAVATAIALVGTWFAMRRASVR
;
A
#
# COMPACT_ATOMS: atom_id res chain seq x y z
N MET A 1 -12.26 22.53 18.85
CA MET A 1 -11.31 21.84 17.93
C MET A 1 -11.61 20.34 17.93
N ASN A 2 -11.90 19.76 16.76
CA ASN A 2 -12.36 18.37 16.62
C ASN A 2 -11.26 17.36 17.09
N ARG A 3 -11.61 16.42 17.98
CA ARG A 3 -10.67 15.42 18.53
C ARG A 3 -10.07 14.51 17.45
N ILE A 4 -10.84 14.21 16.40
CA ILE A 4 -10.40 13.42 15.24
C ILE A 4 -9.18 14.07 14.56
N VAL A 5 -9.22 15.40 14.37
CA VAL A 5 -8.11 16.14 13.74
C VAL A 5 -6.87 16.15 14.64
N LYS A 6 -7.04 16.25 15.97
CA LYS A 6 -5.92 16.15 16.92
C LYS A 6 -5.22 14.79 16.84
N VAL A 7 -5.98 13.70 16.77
CA VAL A 7 -5.43 12.35 16.58
C VAL A 7 -4.73 12.25 15.21
N SER A 8 -5.31 12.81 14.17
CA SER A 8 -4.69 12.78 12.83
C SER A 8 -3.33 13.49 12.84
N ARG A 9 -3.23 14.63 13.54
CA ARG A 9 -1.97 15.38 13.72
C ARG A 9 -0.93 14.61 14.54
N LEU A 10 -1.35 13.73 15.44
CA LEU A 10 -0.41 12.89 16.20
C LEU A 10 0.42 12.00 15.27
N HIS A 11 -0.19 11.45 14.22
CA HIS A 11 0.49 10.61 13.24
C HIS A 11 1.52 11.40 12.40
N LEU A 12 1.31 12.71 12.24
CA LEU A 12 2.23 13.61 11.56
C LEU A 12 3.44 14.03 12.39
N ASN A 13 3.53 13.62 13.66
CA ASN A 13 4.62 14.02 14.55
C ASN A 13 5.99 13.48 14.09
N LYS A 14 6.00 12.33 13.38
CA LYS A 14 7.20 11.77 12.75
C LYS A 14 7.18 12.08 11.25
N TRP A 15 7.43 13.35 10.92
CA TRP A 15 7.38 13.83 9.54
C TRP A 15 8.34 13.07 8.63
N ASP A 16 9.52 12.70 9.13
CA ASP A 16 10.50 11.90 8.38
C ASP A 16 9.91 10.56 7.92
N THR A 17 9.21 9.84 8.80
CA THR A 17 8.59 8.56 8.42
C THR A 17 7.38 8.74 7.51
N PHE A 18 6.60 9.80 7.73
CA PHE A 18 5.39 10.07 6.96
C PHE A 18 5.73 10.50 5.52
N VAL A 19 6.65 11.46 5.34
CA VAL A 19 6.94 12.09 4.04
C VAL A 19 8.18 11.50 3.38
N LEU A 20 9.30 11.39 4.09
CA LEU A 20 10.60 11.09 3.50
C LEU A 20 10.75 9.61 3.14
N VAL A 21 10.28 8.69 3.98
CA VAL A 21 10.46 7.25 3.73
C VAL A 21 9.78 6.78 2.42
N PRO A 22 8.52 7.15 2.10
CA PRO A 22 7.94 6.83 0.79
C PRO A 22 8.77 7.34 -0.39
N VAL A 23 9.32 8.55 -0.28
CA VAL A 23 10.17 9.15 -1.32
C VAL A 23 11.48 8.37 -1.48
N ILE A 24 12.11 8.01 -0.36
CA ILE A 24 13.34 7.21 -0.38
C ILE A 24 13.09 5.84 -1.01
N ILE A 25 12.00 5.15 -0.63
CA ILE A 25 11.66 3.83 -1.20
C ILE A 25 11.46 3.96 -2.71
N LEU A 26 10.67 4.93 -3.16
CA LEU A 26 10.43 5.16 -4.59
C LEU A 26 11.72 5.52 -5.34
N GLY A 27 12.58 6.35 -4.74
CA GLY A 27 13.89 6.69 -5.31
C GLY A 27 14.80 5.48 -5.46
N ILE A 28 14.89 4.63 -4.43
CA ILE A 28 15.67 3.38 -4.49
C ILE A 28 15.11 2.45 -5.56
N VAL A 29 13.79 2.27 -5.61
CA VAL A 29 13.15 1.42 -6.61
C VAL A 29 13.41 1.94 -8.02
N MET A 30 13.37 3.26 -8.23
CA MET A 30 13.69 3.87 -9.51
C MET A 30 15.15 3.57 -9.91
N VAL A 31 16.10 3.79 -9.00
CA VAL A 31 17.52 3.51 -9.26
C VAL A 31 17.75 2.03 -9.58
N VAL A 32 17.18 1.12 -8.79
CA VAL A 32 17.29 -0.33 -9.02
C VAL A 32 16.65 -0.72 -10.35
N SER A 33 15.47 -0.18 -10.68
CA SER A 33 14.79 -0.43 -11.96
C SER A 33 15.65 0.01 -13.15
N ILE A 34 16.30 1.18 -13.04
CA ILE A 34 17.21 1.68 -14.07
C ILE A 34 18.42 0.75 -14.23
N ILE A 35 19.04 0.31 -13.13
CA ILE A 35 20.19 -0.61 -13.18
C ILE A 35 19.81 -1.93 -13.87
N ILE A 36 18.65 -2.50 -13.50
CA ILE A 36 18.16 -3.75 -14.10
C ILE A 36 17.86 -3.55 -15.60
N ALA A 37 17.16 -2.48 -15.95
CA ALA A 37 16.82 -2.17 -17.33
C ALA A 37 18.09 -2.02 -18.21
N LEU A 38 19.11 -1.31 -17.70
CA LEU A 38 20.40 -1.17 -18.38
C LEU A 38 21.13 -2.51 -18.53
N ALA A 39 21.09 -3.36 -17.50
CA ALA A 39 21.69 -4.69 -17.57
C ALA A 39 21.03 -5.54 -18.66
N ILE A 40 19.70 -5.53 -18.75
CA ILE A 40 18.93 -6.25 -19.77
C ILE A 40 19.26 -5.74 -21.18
N GLN A 41 19.24 -4.42 -21.39
CA GLN A 41 19.59 -3.82 -22.68
C GLN A 41 21.01 -4.20 -23.12
N ARG A 42 21.98 -4.15 -22.19
CA ARG A 42 23.38 -4.52 -22.44
C ARG A 42 23.56 -6.01 -22.73
N SER A 43 22.82 -6.89 -22.05
CA SER A 43 22.98 -8.34 -22.20
C SER A 43 22.27 -8.89 -23.43
N MET A 44 21.11 -8.33 -23.78
CA MET A 44 20.28 -8.82 -24.89
C MET A 44 20.52 -8.04 -26.19
N GLY A 45 21.29 -6.94 -26.15
CA GLY A 45 21.54 -6.09 -27.31
C GLY A 45 20.27 -5.40 -27.84
N LEU A 46 19.21 -5.34 -27.03
CA LEU A 46 17.93 -4.76 -27.40
C LEU A 46 18.02 -3.23 -27.34
N GLU A 47 17.63 -2.58 -28.43
CA GLU A 47 17.48 -1.13 -28.45
C GLU A 47 16.27 -0.70 -27.58
N PRO A 48 16.35 0.43 -26.85
CA PRO A 48 15.24 0.94 -26.04
C PRO A 48 13.95 1.21 -26.82
N SER A 49 14.06 1.46 -28.12
CA SER A 49 12.94 1.68 -29.04
C SER A 49 12.38 0.39 -29.64
N SER A 50 12.99 -0.76 -29.38
CA SER A 50 12.51 -2.03 -29.92
C SER A 50 11.17 -2.44 -29.29
N PRO A 51 10.18 -2.90 -30.08
CA PRO A 51 8.88 -3.33 -29.53
C PRO A 51 9.00 -4.43 -28.46
N GLU A 52 9.96 -5.35 -28.64
CA GLU A 52 10.22 -6.46 -27.71
C GLU A 52 10.70 -5.95 -26.34
N TYR A 53 11.57 -4.94 -26.31
CA TYR A 53 12.01 -4.32 -25.06
C TYR A 53 10.87 -3.58 -24.36
N ILE A 54 10.07 -2.81 -25.10
CA ILE A 54 8.95 -2.04 -24.54
C ILE A 54 7.91 -2.96 -23.90
N GLU A 55 7.58 -4.06 -24.56
CA GLU A 55 6.64 -5.05 -24.00
C GLU A 55 7.17 -5.64 -22.68
N GLY A 56 8.43 -6.07 -22.64
CA GLY A 56 9.06 -6.60 -21.43
C GLY A 56 9.18 -5.56 -20.32
N ALA A 57 9.56 -4.33 -20.64
CA ALA A 57 9.74 -3.26 -19.67
C ALA A 57 8.41 -2.84 -19.00
N ARG A 58 7.28 -2.93 -19.73
CA ARG A 58 5.94 -2.66 -19.19
C ARG A 58 5.42 -3.72 -18.22
N TRP A 59 6.12 -4.84 -18.06
CA TRP A 59 5.88 -5.84 -17.01
C TRP A 59 6.69 -5.58 -15.74
N ASN A 60 7.39 -4.45 -15.63
CA ASN A 60 8.05 -4.05 -14.40
C ASN A 60 7.02 -3.78 -13.28
N GLN A 61 7.02 -4.63 -12.24
CA GLN A 61 6.11 -4.49 -11.09
C GLN A 61 6.82 -4.01 -9.81
N SER A 62 8.05 -3.48 -9.92
CA SER A 62 8.92 -3.21 -8.77
C SER A 62 8.29 -2.31 -7.71
N ILE A 63 7.61 -1.23 -8.13
CA ILE A 63 6.97 -0.28 -7.21
C ILE A 63 5.85 -0.94 -6.40
N MET A 64 5.09 -1.84 -7.04
CA MET A 64 3.98 -2.54 -6.40
C MET A 64 4.44 -3.53 -5.34
N TRP A 65 5.67 -4.04 -5.42
CA TRP A 65 6.22 -4.95 -4.42
C TRP A 65 6.99 -4.24 -3.31
N ALA A 66 7.63 -3.11 -3.61
CA ALA A 66 8.49 -2.42 -2.65
C ALA A 66 7.73 -1.62 -1.58
N LEU A 67 6.61 -0.97 -1.94
CA LEU A 67 5.88 -0.09 -1.02
C LEU A 67 4.98 -0.81 0.01
N PRO A 68 4.24 -1.89 -0.33
CA PRO A 68 3.29 -2.49 0.60
C PRO A 68 3.90 -2.93 1.93
N GLY A 69 5.13 -3.45 1.93
CA GLY A 69 5.80 -3.89 3.16
C GLY A 69 5.97 -2.75 4.18
N PHE A 70 6.46 -1.60 3.71
CA PHE A 70 6.57 -0.40 4.54
C PHE A 70 5.20 0.12 4.97
N LEU A 71 4.24 0.20 4.06
CA LEU A 71 2.90 0.74 4.34
C LEU A 71 2.14 -0.10 5.37
N VAL A 72 2.21 -1.43 5.27
CA VAL A 72 1.61 -2.34 6.27
C VAL A 72 2.28 -2.17 7.63
N TYR A 73 3.62 -2.16 7.67
CA TYR A 73 4.36 -1.90 8.92
C TYR A 73 3.97 -0.55 9.53
N TYR A 74 3.89 0.50 8.71
CA TYR A 74 3.54 1.83 9.16
C TYR A 74 2.11 1.88 9.72
N GLY A 75 1.16 1.18 9.09
CA GLY A 75 -0.20 1.00 9.61
C GLY A 75 -0.22 0.29 10.97
N VAL A 76 0.60 -0.76 11.15
CA VAL A 76 0.75 -1.45 12.45
C VAL A 76 1.28 -0.47 13.50
N GLN A 77 2.37 0.25 13.18
CA GLN A 77 3.01 1.20 14.08
C GLN A 77 2.06 2.32 14.48
N ALA A 78 1.28 2.86 13.53
CA ALA A 78 0.31 3.91 13.76
C ALA A 78 -0.65 3.54 14.89
N VAL A 79 -1.16 2.31 14.92
CA VAL A 79 -2.06 1.87 16.01
C VAL A 79 -1.29 1.41 17.23
N ALA A 80 -0.32 0.50 17.07
CA ALA A 80 0.33 -0.19 18.17
C ALA A 80 1.12 0.74 19.10
N THR A 81 1.70 1.82 18.57
CA THR A 81 2.56 2.72 19.35
C THR A 81 1.86 3.99 19.80
N THR A 82 0.84 4.46 19.07
CA THR A 82 0.17 5.73 19.38
C THR A 82 -1.14 5.57 20.14
N TYR A 83 -1.73 4.37 20.18
CA TYR A 83 -3.01 4.15 20.85
C TYR A 83 -3.00 4.45 22.36
N PRO A 84 -2.06 3.90 23.17
CA PRO A 84 -2.01 4.21 24.61
C PRO A 84 -1.80 5.72 24.85
N PHE A 85 -0.93 6.34 24.06
CA PHE A 85 -0.64 7.77 24.14
C PHE A 85 -1.86 8.63 23.77
N GLY A 86 -2.59 8.28 22.72
CA GLY A 86 -3.81 8.98 22.31
C GLY A 86 -4.90 8.92 23.38
N LEU A 87 -5.06 7.78 24.05
CA LEU A 87 -5.99 7.65 25.17
C LEU A 87 -5.55 8.45 26.41
N ALA A 88 -4.26 8.47 26.73
CA ALA A 88 -3.72 9.27 27.82
C ALA A 88 -3.93 10.78 27.59
N LEU A 89 -3.90 11.24 26.33
CA LEU A 89 -4.25 12.61 25.94
C LEU A 89 -5.75 12.90 25.91
N GLY A 90 -6.60 11.96 26.34
CA GLY A 90 -8.05 12.13 26.45
C GLY A 90 -8.83 11.90 25.16
N ALA A 91 -8.23 11.28 24.13
CA ALA A 91 -8.99 10.85 22.95
C ALA A 91 -9.92 9.69 23.32
N THR A 92 -11.11 9.63 22.71
CA THR A 92 -11.94 8.43 22.82
C THR A 92 -11.45 7.37 21.83
N ARG A 93 -11.79 6.10 22.08
CA ARG A 93 -11.48 5.00 21.14
C ARG A 93 -12.04 5.27 19.73
N ARG A 94 -13.23 5.88 19.66
CA ARG A 94 -13.89 6.23 18.39
C ARG A 94 -13.10 7.32 17.65
N ASP A 95 -12.74 8.39 18.37
CA ASP A 95 -11.95 9.50 17.81
C ASP A 95 -10.58 9.03 17.35
N PHE A 96 -9.97 8.09 18.08
CA PHE A 96 -8.68 7.50 17.72
C PHE A 96 -8.76 6.73 16.40
N ILE A 97 -9.77 5.87 16.23
CA ILE A 97 -9.96 5.07 15.01
C ILE A 97 -10.19 5.98 13.80
N LEU A 98 -11.13 6.92 13.93
CA LEU A 98 -11.46 7.85 12.84
C LEU A 98 -10.30 8.79 12.51
N GLY A 99 -9.56 9.26 13.52
CA GLY A 99 -8.39 10.10 13.30
C GLY A 99 -7.22 9.35 12.67
N THR A 100 -7.02 8.08 13.02
CA THR A 100 -6.01 7.22 12.38
C THR A 100 -6.40 6.90 10.94
N PHE A 101 -7.68 6.63 10.67
CA PHE A 101 -8.17 6.46 9.31
C PHE A 101 -7.99 7.71 8.46
N LEU A 102 -8.26 8.90 9.01
CA LEU A 102 -8.03 10.17 8.33
C LEU A 102 -6.54 10.40 8.03
N ALA A 103 -5.65 10.08 8.96
CA ALA A 103 -4.20 10.12 8.72
C ALA A 103 -3.77 9.13 7.63
N ASN A 104 -4.32 7.91 7.62
CA ASN A 104 -4.06 6.93 6.57
C ASN A 104 -4.57 7.40 5.20
N ALA A 105 -5.74 8.04 5.14
CA ALA A 105 -6.27 8.63 3.92
C ALA A 105 -5.39 9.78 3.40
N LEU A 106 -4.89 10.64 4.29
CA LEU A 106 -3.92 11.69 3.96
C LEU A 106 -2.61 11.10 3.41
N GLN A 107 -2.08 10.06 4.06
CA GLN A 107 -0.88 9.37 3.58
C GLN A 107 -1.10 8.71 2.21
N SER A 108 -2.28 8.12 2.01
CA SER A 108 -2.65 7.51 0.73
C SER A 108 -2.78 8.54 -0.38
N ALA A 109 -3.36 9.70 -0.09
CA ALA A 109 -3.42 10.83 -1.02
C ALA A 109 -2.03 11.36 -1.36
N TYR A 110 -1.15 11.47 -0.36
CA TYR A 110 0.23 11.89 -0.56
C TYR A 110 1.01 10.91 -1.46
N VAL A 111 0.97 9.61 -1.17
CA VAL A 111 1.63 8.58 -2.00
C VAL A 111 1.07 8.56 -3.42
N ALA A 112 -0.25 8.66 -3.57
CA ALA A 112 -0.88 8.74 -4.90
C ALA A 112 -0.43 9.99 -5.67
N ALA A 113 -0.41 11.16 -5.02
CA ALA A 113 0.07 12.40 -5.64
C ALA A 113 1.55 12.29 -6.04
N LEU A 114 2.39 11.70 -5.19
CA LEU A 114 3.80 11.47 -5.48
C LEU A 114 3.99 10.57 -6.70
N MET A 115 3.24 9.46 -6.78
CA MET A 115 3.26 8.59 -7.96
C MET A 115 2.75 9.27 -9.21
N LEU A 116 1.71 10.10 -9.12
CA LEU A 116 1.20 10.88 -10.26
C LEU A 116 2.21 11.89 -10.78
N VAL A 117 2.92 12.58 -9.88
CA VAL A 117 4.00 13.50 -10.25
C VAL A 117 5.12 12.74 -10.95
N LEU A 118 5.55 11.61 -10.40
CA LEU A 118 6.59 10.78 -11.01
C LEU A 118 6.16 10.21 -12.38
N LEU A 119 4.91 9.79 -12.53
CA LEU A 119 4.36 9.35 -13.82
C LEU A 119 4.34 10.51 -14.83
N GLY A 120 3.91 11.69 -14.40
CA GLY A 120 3.90 12.88 -15.26
C GLY A 120 5.31 13.23 -15.73
N LEU A 121 6.30 13.15 -14.85
CA LEU A 121 7.71 13.32 -15.21
C LEU A 121 8.16 12.26 -16.21
N GLU A 122 7.83 10.97 -15.97
CA GLU A 122 8.16 9.87 -16.87
C GLU A 122 7.61 10.08 -18.28
N ILE A 123 6.35 10.49 -18.41
CA ILE A 123 5.74 10.72 -19.73
C ILE A 123 6.38 11.94 -20.42
N VAL A 124 6.62 13.02 -19.69
CA VAL A 124 7.20 14.25 -20.25
C VAL A 124 8.67 14.05 -20.66
N THR A 125 9.43 13.22 -19.95
CA THR A 125 10.83 12.93 -20.31
C THR A 125 10.99 11.90 -21.43
N GLY A 126 9.89 11.35 -21.96
CA GLY A 126 9.96 10.27 -22.94
C GLY A 126 10.43 8.96 -22.32
N HIS A 127 9.91 8.65 -21.12
CA HIS A 127 10.34 7.61 -20.19
C HIS A 127 11.66 7.93 -19.49
N TRP A 128 12.03 7.17 -18.46
CA TRP A 128 13.20 7.52 -17.63
C TRP A 128 14.51 7.24 -18.38
N PHE A 129 15.32 8.28 -18.58
CA PHE A 129 16.68 8.28 -19.16
C PHE A 129 16.87 7.46 -20.46
N PHE A 130 16.94 6.13 -20.34
CA PHE A 130 17.22 5.18 -21.42
C PHE A 130 15.97 4.37 -21.82
N GLY A 131 14.81 5.02 -21.84
CA GLY A 131 13.54 4.34 -22.14
C GLY A 131 13.09 3.39 -21.02
N VAL A 132 13.42 3.68 -19.76
CA VAL A 132 13.06 2.80 -18.64
C VAL A 132 11.62 3.07 -18.19
N TYR A 133 10.83 2.01 -18.16
CA TYR A 133 9.44 2.01 -17.71
C TYR A 133 9.37 1.65 -16.22
N VAL A 134 8.89 2.59 -15.41
CA VAL A 134 8.82 2.44 -13.95
C VAL A 134 7.38 2.58 -13.46
N LEU A 135 6.66 3.60 -13.92
CA LEU A 135 5.24 3.84 -13.60
C LEU A 135 4.34 3.70 -14.83
N ASP A 136 4.87 3.86 -16.06
CA ASP A 136 4.14 3.46 -17.28
C ASP A 136 4.19 1.94 -17.48
N VAL A 137 3.50 1.20 -16.61
CA VAL A 137 3.46 -0.26 -16.63
C VAL A 137 2.03 -0.78 -16.69
N ASN A 138 1.84 -1.95 -17.30
CA ASN A 138 0.51 -2.51 -17.60
C ASN A 138 -0.35 -2.66 -16.34
N LEU A 139 0.28 -3.01 -15.22
CA LEU A 139 -0.41 -3.26 -13.95
C LEU A 139 -1.12 -2.04 -13.37
N VAL A 140 -0.59 -0.84 -13.58
CA VAL A 140 -1.12 0.43 -13.01
C VAL A 140 -1.77 1.32 -14.06
N GLY A 141 -2.12 0.74 -15.21
CA GLY A 141 -2.92 1.40 -16.23
C GLY A 141 -2.14 1.96 -17.43
N ALA A 142 -0.90 1.50 -17.66
CA ALA A 142 -0.12 1.79 -18.86
C ALA A 142 -0.12 3.28 -19.23
N GLY A 143 0.25 4.13 -18.26
CA GLY A 143 0.39 5.57 -18.46
C GLY A 143 -0.88 6.37 -18.20
N ASN A 144 -2.02 5.73 -17.90
CA ASN A 144 -3.24 6.43 -17.53
C ASN A 144 -3.16 6.99 -16.09
N PRO A 145 -3.13 8.32 -15.90
CA PRO A 145 -2.99 8.91 -14.56
C PRO A 145 -4.16 8.62 -13.64
N PHE A 146 -5.39 8.51 -14.17
CA PHE A 146 -6.56 8.25 -13.34
C PHE A 146 -6.53 6.84 -12.74
N VAL A 147 -6.11 5.85 -13.55
CA VAL A 147 -5.99 4.47 -13.10
C VAL A 147 -4.86 4.36 -12.07
N LEU A 148 -3.70 4.94 -12.36
CA LEU A 148 -2.56 4.94 -11.45
C LEU A 148 -2.89 5.63 -10.12
N GLY A 149 -3.49 6.82 -10.17
CA GLY A 149 -3.87 7.57 -8.98
C GLY A 149 -4.89 6.84 -8.11
N ALA A 150 -5.92 6.25 -8.73
CA ALA A 150 -6.92 5.47 -8.00
C ALA A 150 -6.33 4.18 -7.40
N ALA A 151 -5.53 3.44 -8.17
CA ALA A 151 -4.87 2.22 -7.70
C ALA A 151 -3.88 2.50 -6.56
N ALA A 152 -3.06 3.55 -6.69
CA ALA A 152 -2.12 3.98 -5.65
C ALA A 152 -2.85 4.41 -4.37
N PHE A 153 -3.92 5.20 -4.48
CA PHE A 153 -4.70 5.64 -3.34
C PHE A 153 -5.36 4.47 -2.61
N VAL A 154 -6.12 3.64 -3.32
CA VAL A 154 -6.86 2.52 -2.73
C VAL A 154 -5.89 1.46 -2.20
N GLY A 155 -4.84 1.14 -2.94
CA GLY A 155 -3.81 0.19 -2.52
C GLY A 155 -3.06 0.65 -1.27
N THR A 156 -2.68 1.92 -1.20
CA THR A 156 -2.01 2.48 -0.01
C THR A 156 -2.94 2.47 1.20
N LEU A 157 -4.19 2.87 1.02
CA LEU A 157 -5.18 2.89 2.09
C LEU A 157 -5.46 1.47 2.60
N PHE A 158 -5.56 0.51 1.70
CA PHE A 158 -5.68 -0.91 2.03
C PHE A 158 -4.50 -1.39 2.88
N CYS A 159 -3.25 -1.17 2.45
CA CYS A 159 -2.07 -1.59 3.21
C CYS A 159 -2.03 -0.99 4.62
N LEU A 160 -2.28 0.32 4.73
CA LEU A 160 -2.25 1.03 6.01
C LEU A 160 -3.36 0.55 6.96
N THR A 161 -4.57 0.31 6.46
CA THR A 161 -5.70 -0.13 7.27
C THR A 161 -5.58 -1.59 7.69
N VAL A 162 -5.11 -2.47 6.80
CA VAL A 162 -4.79 -3.87 7.14
C VAL A 162 -3.72 -3.91 8.22
N GLY A 163 -2.63 -3.15 8.06
CA GLY A 163 -1.61 -3.00 9.10
C GLY A 163 -2.21 -2.51 10.42
N GLY A 164 -3.11 -1.53 10.36
CA GLY A 164 -3.83 -1.02 11.53
C GLY A 164 -4.63 -2.08 12.29
N VAL A 165 -5.21 -3.08 11.60
CA VAL A 165 -5.90 -4.22 12.26
C VAL A 165 -4.91 -5.05 13.05
N PHE A 166 -3.78 -5.41 12.45
CA PHE A 166 -2.73 -6.16 13.15
C PHE A 166 -2.24 -5.38 14.37
N GLY A 167 -2.06 -4.06 14.26
CA GLY A 167 -1.74 -3.19 15.40
C GLY A 167 -2.83 -3.18 16.47
N ALA A 168 -4.11 -3.11 16.09
CA ALA A 168 -5.23 -3.13 17.03
C ALA A 168 -5.35 -4.47 17.77
N VAL A 169 -5.12 -5.58 17.07
CA VAL A 169 -5.11 -6.93 17.62
C VAL A 169 -3.92 -7.13 18.55
N TRP A 170 -2.75 -6.59 18.20
CA TRP A 170 -1.57 -6.58 19.08
C TRP A 170 -1.87 -5.86 20.40
N VAL A 171 -2.43 -4.65 20.35
CA VAL A 171 -2.74 -3.87 21.56
C VAL A 171 -3.71 -4.62 22.47
N ARG A 172 -4.66 -5.36 21.91
CA ARG A 172 -5.67 -6.08 22.70
C ARG A 172 -5.18 -7.43 23.25
N PHE A 173 -4.55 -8.25 22.42
CA PHE A 173 -4.25 -9.65 22.73
C PHE A 173 -2.75 -9.90 22.93
N GLY A 174 -1.93 -8.85 22.86
CA GLY A 174 -0.48 -8.95 22.90
C GLY A 174 0.08 -9.71 21.69
N PRO A 175 1.28 -10.29 21.82
CA PRO A 175 2.00 -10.94 20.72
C PRO A 175 1.28 -12.12 20.09
N LYS A 176 0.48 -12.85 20.88
CA LYS A 176 -0.28 -14.02 20.41
C LYS A 176 -1.39 -13.64 19.45
N GLY A 177 -1.96 -12.44 19.56
CA GLY A 177 -3.07 -11.98 18.74
C GLY A 177 -2.73 -11.95 17.25
N PRO A 178 -1.72 -11.17 16.84
CA PRO A 178 -1.28 -11.11 15.45
C PRO A 178 -0.82 -12.46 14.90
N ALA A 179 -0.17 -13.30 15.72
CA ALA A 179 0.27 -14.63 15.30
C ALA A 179 -0.93 -15.54 14.96
N VAL A 180 -1.94 -15.61 15.84
CA VAL A 180 -3.16 -16.40 15.61
C VAL A 180 -3.96 -15.84 14.43
N MET A 181 -4.10 -14.52 14.34
CA MET A 181 -4.80 -13.88 13.23
C MET A 181 -4.09 -14.12 11.89
N GLY A 182 -2.77 -13.99 11.86
CA GLY A 182 -1.96 -14.27 10.67
C GLY A 182 -2.09 -15.74 10.24
N LEU A 183 -2.01 -16.68 11.19
CA LEU A 183 -2.21 -18.10 10.90
C LEU A 183 -3.63 -18.39 10.38
N ALA A 184 -4.66 -17.83 11.00
CA ALA A 184 -6.05 -18.02 10.58
C ALA A 184 -6.29 -17.46 9.17
N ILE A 185 -5.77 -16.27 8.87
CA ILE A 185 -5.85 -15.67 7.53
C ILE A 185 -5.06 -16.53 6.53
N GLY A 186 -3.86 -16.98 6.87
CA GLY A 186 -3.03 -17.83 6.02
C GLY A 186 -3.73 -19.15 5.66
N LEU A 187 -4.31 -19.83 6.65
CA LEU A 187 -5.08 -21.06 6.44
C LEU A 187 -6.34 -20.80 5.60
N ALA A 188 -7.07 -19.71 5.87
CA ALA A 188 -8.25 -19.34 5.08
C ALA A 188 -7.90 -19.07 3.61
N LEU A 189 -6.79 -18.36 3.36
CA LEU A 189 -6.31 -18.10 2.00
C LEU A 189 -5.83 -19.38 1.31
N ALA A 190 -5.14 -20.27 2.02
CA ALA A 190 -4.71 -21.57 1.49
C ALA A 190 -5.91 -22.45 1.10
N LEU A 191 -6.94 -22.53 1.98
CA LEU A 191 -8.17 -23.26 1.69
C LEU A 191 -8.95 -22.64 0.53
N ALA A 192 -9.06 -21.31 0.49
CA ALA A 192 -9.68 -20.61 -0.62
C ALA A 192 -8.96 -20.92 -1.94
N LEU A 193 -7.63 -20.87 -1.94
CA LEU A 193 -6.80 -21.20 -3.10
C LEU A 193 -7.04 -22.64 -3.58
N LEU A 194 -7.10 -23.61 -2.66
CA LEU A 194 -7.39 -25.01 -3.01
C LEU A 194 -8.77 -25.17 -3.67
N ILE A 195 -9.77 -24.43 -3.22
CA ILE A 195 -11.14 -24.48 -3.77
C ILE A 195 -11.21 -23.83 -5.16
N ILE A 196 -10.51 -22.72 -5.37
CA ILE A 196 -10.54 -21.96 -6.63
C ILE A 196 -9.49 -22.43 -7.64
N ALA A 197 -8.52 -23.25 -7.24
CA ALA A 197 -7.41 -23.73 -8.07
C ALA A 197 -7.84 -24.19 -9.48
N PRO A 198 -8.91 -24.99 -9.66
CA PRO A 198 -9.32 -25.44 -10.98
C PRO A 198 -9.82 -24.33 -11.91
N ARG A 199 -10.25 -23.20 -11.34
CA ARG A 199 -10.86 -22.06 -12.04
C ARG A 199 -9.94 -20.83 -12.09
N LEU A 200 -8.68 -20.97 -11.67
CA LEU A 200 -7.75 -19.83 -11.61
C LEU A 200 -7.58 -19.16 -12.97
N GLY A 201 -7.48 -19.92 -14.07
CA GLY A 201 -7.33 -19.35 -15.41
C GLY A 201 -8.50 -18.43 -15.79
N GLU A 202 -9.74 -18.88 -15.54
CA GLU A 202 -10.95 -18.10 -15.79
C GLU A 202 -11.04 -16.87 -14.89
N ILE A 203 -10.70 -17.03 -13.60
CA ILE A 203 -10.71 -15.94 -12.63
C ILE A 203 -9.68 -14.87 -13.00
N PHE A 204 -8.47 -15.26 -13.37
CA PHE A 204 -7.43 -14.34 -13.82
C PHE A 204 -7.82 -13.64 -15.12
N ALA A 205 -8.43 -14.34 -16.07
CA ALA A 205 -8.93 -13.75 -17.30
C ALA A 205 -10.07 -12.75 -17.06
N ALA A 206 -10.93 -12.99 -16.07
CA ALA A 206 -12.00 -12.09 -15.68
C ALA A 206 -11.54 -10.95 -14.74
N MET A 207 -10.31 -11.02 -14.23
CA MET A 207 -9.79 -10.05 -13.26
C MET A 207 -9.48 -8.71 -13.95
N THR A 208 -10.27 -7.69 -13.63
CA THR A 208 -10.03 -6.33 -14.10
C THR A 208 -9.50 -5.44 -12.97
N GLY A 209 -8.85 -4.34 -13.33
CA GLY A 209 -8.41 -3.33 -12.35
C GLY A 209 -9.55 -2.81 -11.47
N GLY A 210 -10.77 -2.71 -12.03
CA GLY A 210 -11.97 -2.32 -11.28
C GLY A 210 -12.38 -3.33 -10.22
N ILE A 211 -12.33 -4.63 -10.53
CA ILE A 211 -12.61 -5.70 -9.57
C ILE A 211 -11.58 -5.71 -8.44
N LEU A 212 -10.30 -5.52 -8.77
CA LEU A 212 -9.23 -5.44 -7.79
C LEU A 212 -9.40 -4.22 -6.86
N ALA A 213 -9.73 -3.05 -7.42
CA ALA A 213 -9.99 -1.85 -6.63
C ALA A 213 -11.20 -2.03 -5.70
N LEU A 214 -12.27 -2.65 -6.19
CA LEU A 214 -13.44 -2.98 -5.37
C LEU A 214 -13.08 -3.96 -4.25
N GLY A 215 -12.32 -5.01 -4.56
CA GLY A 215 -11.85 -5.99 -3.56
C GLY A 215 -11.00 -5.33 -2.48
N ALA A 216 -10.09 -4.44 -2.85
CA ALA A 216 -9.26 -3.68 -1.92
C ALA A 216 -10.11 -2.73 -1.05
N ALA A 217 -11.12 -2.07 -1.61
CA ALA A 217 -12.05 -1.22 -0.86
C ALA A 217 -12.89 -2.02 0.16
N VAL A 218 -13.41 -3.18 -0.25
CA VAL A 218 -14.15 -4.09 0.65
C VAL A 218 -13.24 -4.59 1.77
N ALA A 219 -12.01 -5.02 1.45
CA ALA A 219 -11.06 -5.48 2.44
C ALA A 219 -10.64 -4.35 3.41
N THR A 220 -10.50 -3.12 2.92
CA THR A 220 -10.28 -1.90 3.74
C THR A 220 -11.42 -1.68 4.72
N ALA A 221 -12.67 -1.82 4.27
CA ALA A 221 -13.85 -1.68 5.14
C ALA A 221 -13.90 -2.78 6.20
N ILE A 222 -13.65 -4.04 5.82
CA ILE A 222 -13.56 -5.17 6.76
C ILE A 222 -12.44 -4.92 7.78
N ALA A 223 -11.28 -4.43 7.32
CA ALA A 223 -10.17 -4.08 8.19
C ALA A 223 -10.57 -2.98 9.19
N LEU A 224 -11.21 -1.89 8.75
CA LEU A 224 -11.66 -0.83 9.65
C LEU A 224 -12.65 -1.36 10.72
N VAL A 225 -13.57 -2.23 10.31
CA VAL A 225 -14.51 -2.90 11.22
C VAL A 225 -13.76 -3.82 12.21
N GLY A 226 -12.80 -4.61 11.73
CA GLY A 226 -11.94 -5.45 12.58
C GLY A 226 -11.15 -4.64 13.60
N THR A 227 -10.57 -3.52 13.17
CA THR A 227 -9.87 -2.54 14.01
C THR A 227 -10.80 -1.98 15.11
N TRP A 228 -12.04 -1.65 14.77
CA TRP A 228 -13.05 -1.23 15.74
C TRP A 228 -13.40 -2.32 16.76
N PHE A 229 -13.66 -3.54 16.29
CA PHE A 229 -13.98 -4.69 17.14
C PHE A 229 -12.84 -5.07 18.07
N ALA A 230 -11.59 -4.96 17.60
CA ALA A 230 -10.40 -5.16 18.40
C ALA A 230 -10.30 -4.07 19.47
N MET A 231 -10.34 -2.79 19.10
CA MET A 231 -10.11 -1.69 20.03
C MET A 231 -11.23 -1.41 21.03
N ARG A 232 -12.50 -1.73 20.73
CA ARG A 232 -13.63 -1.42 21.65
C ARG A 232 -13.47 -2.00 23.06
N ARG A 233 -12.70 -3.10 23.20
CA ARG A 233 -12.43 -3.79 24.48
C ARG A 233 -10.94 -3.85 24.80
N ALA A 234 -10.10 -3.08 24.11
CA ALA A 234 -8.67 -3.05 24.42
C ALA A 234 -8.44 -2.33 25.76
N SER A 235 -7.72 -2.99 26.67
CA SER A 235 -7.22 -2.38 27.91
C SER A 235 -5.94 -1.60 27.60
N VAL A 236 -5.80 -0.40 28.15
CA VAL A 236 -4.52 0.31 28.14
C VAL A 236 -3.58 -0.48 29.06
N ARG A 237 -2.47 -0.96 28.51
CA ARG A 237 -1.38 -1.58 29.26
C ARG A 237 -0.17 -0.68 29.16
#